data_AF-A0A7J3K8M8-F1
#
_entry.id   AF-A0A7J3K8M8-F1
#
_cell.length_a   1.000
_cell.length_b   1.000
_cell.length_c   1.000
_cell.angle_alpha   90.00
_cell.angle_beta   90.00
_cell.angle_gamma   90.00
#
_symmetry.space_group_name_H-M   'P 1'
#
loop_
_entity.id
_entity.type
_entity.pdbx_description
1 polymer ?
#
loop_
_entity_poly.entity_id
_entity_poly.type
_entity_poly.pdbx_seq_one_letter_code
_entity_poly.pdbx_strand_id
1 'polypeptide(L)'
;MLNNLGIPSGAKSITNPHIPRFIMEHKTISVIKSAILGFFDDEAYVSKKVLEVGVAVRVNDAPITHIHKIFGVKRSIGVKRLLHYFPEINIPKSNIISDLSDLLRRLGIKHKVSPTHFNINKGSLSVTWKIIIYGEINLRRVAELGLFSPLSSKLRNFPHT
;
A
#
# COMPACT_ATOMS: atom_id res chain seq x y z
N MET A 1 -33.67 -12.18 0.98
CA MET A 1 -33.78 -12.05 -0.49
C MET A 1 -32.48 -12.32 -1.26
N LEU A 2 -31.27 -11.94 -0.79
CA LEU A 2 -30.01 -12.32 -1.47
C LEU A 2 -29.43 -13.69 -1.03
N ASN A 3 -29.54 -14.04 0.25
CA ASN A 3 -29.04 -15.31 0.78
C ASN A 3 -29.80 -16.55 0.23
N ASN A 4 -31.08 -16.40 -0.12
CA ASN A 4 -31.89 -17.47 -0.73
C ASN A 4 -31.47 -17.78 -2.18
N LEU A 5 -30.67 -16.89 -2.80
CA LEU A 5 -30.05 -17.07 -4.11
C LEU A 5 -28.59 -17.56 -3.99
N GLY A 6 -28.14 -17.94 -2.79
CA GLY A 6 -26.76 -18.38 -2.54
C GLY A 6 -25.73 -17.25 -2.60
N ILE A 7 -26.16 -15.98 -2.64
CA ILE A 7 -25.24 -14.83 -2.65
C ILE A 7 -24.97 -14.43 -1.20
N PRO A 8 -23.75 -14.63 -0.68
CA PRO A 8 -23.46 -14.32 0.72
C PRO A 8 -23.57 -12.83 0.98
N SER A 9 -24.41 -12.47 1.96
CA SER A 9 -24.56 -11.12 2.47
C SER A 9 -23.33 -10.67 3.26
N GLY A 10 -22.92 -9.42 3.07
CA GLY A 10 -21.82 -8.79 3.79
C GLY A 10 -20.85 -8.07 2.86
N ALA A 11 -20.02 -7.18 3.42
CA ALA A 11 -18.95 -6.54 2.66
C ALA A 11 -17.91 -7.60 2.27
N LYS A 12 -17.79 -7.88 0.97
CA LYS A 12 -16.70 -8.70 0.43
C LYS A 12 -15.49 -7.79 0.26
N SER A 13 -14.44 -8.03 1.03
CA SER A 13 -13.15 -7.37 0.84
C SER A 13 -12.21 -8.31 0.09
N ILE A 14 -11.50 -7.78 -0.91
CA ILE A 14 -10.45 -8.54 -1.58
C ILE A 14 -9.26 -8.58 -0.63
N THR A 15 -8.85 -9.78 -0.23
CA THR A 15 -7.71 -9.97 0.67
C THR A 15 -6.43 -10.11 -0.14
N ASN A 16 -5.54 -9.12 -0.05
CA ASN A 16 -4.21 -9.13 -0.67
C ASN A 16 -4.21 -9.39 -2.21
N PRO A 17 -4.91 -8.56 -3.00
CA PRO A 17 -5.00 -8.74 -4.45
C PRO A 17 -3.66 -8.57 -5.18
N HIS A 18 -3.61 -9.08 -6.40
CA HIS A 18 -2.57 -8.80 -7.40
C HIS A 18 -3.06 -7.79 -8.44
N ILE A 19 -2.12 -7.08 -9.06
CA ILE A 19 -2.39 -6.37 -10.31
C ILE A 19 -2.62 -7.42 -11.41
N PRO A 20 -3.64 -7.25 -12.28
CA PRO A 20 -3.93 -8.21 -13.35
C PRO A 20 -2.72 -8.55 -14.22
N ARG A 21 -2.54 -9.84 -14.51
CA ARG A 21 -1.38 -10.38 -15.24
C ARG A 21 -1.14 -9.69 -16.59
N PHE A 22 -2.21 -9.38 -17.32
CA PHE A 22 -2.10 -8.70 -18.63
C PHE A 22 -1.49 -7.29 -18.53
N ILE A 23 -1.58 -6.62 -17.38
CA ILE A 23 -0.89 -5.35 -17.09
C ILE A 23 0.56 -5.64 -16.72
N MET A 24 0.78 -6.62 -15.84
CA MET A 24 2.11 -6.98 -15.34
C MET A 24 3.06 -7.41 -16.47
N GLU A 25 2.56 -8.12 -17.47
CA GLU A 25 3.34 -8.60 -18.61
C GLU A 25 3.36 -7.61 -19.79
N HIS A 26 2.59 -6.52 -19.71
CA HIS A 26 2.42 -5.58 -20.82
C HIS A 26 3.72 -4.82 -21.13
N LYS A 27 4.19 -4.80 -22.38
CA LYS A 27 5.45 -4.12 -22.74
C LYS A 27 5.33 -2.61 -22.89
N THR A 28 4.14 -2.11 -23.23
CA THR A 28 3.94 -0.67 -23.51
C THR A 28 3.97 0.16 -22.23
N ILE A 29 4.87 1.15 -22.20
CA ILE A 29 5.07 2.07 -21.07
C ILE A 29 3.78 2.81 -20.69
N SER A 30 2.93 3.20 -21.66
CA SER A 30 1.68 3.91 -21.38
C SER A 30 0.71 3.09 -20.51
N VAL A 31 0.57 1.79 -20.77
CA VAL A 31 -0.29 0.90 -19.97
C VAL A 31 0.24 0.78 -18.53
N ILE A 32 1.55 0.60 -18.38
CA ILE A 32 2.21 0.55 -17.07
C ILE A 32 1.98 1.85 -16.30
N LYS A 33 2.17 3.00 -16.98
CA LYS A 33 1.94 4.33 -16.40
C LYS A 33 0.50 4.49 -15.93
N SER A 34 -0.48 4.13 -16.76
CA SER A 34 -1.91 4.24 -16.41
C SER A 34 -2.27 3.39 -15.20
N ALA A 35 -1.71 2.18 -15.10
CA ALA A 35 -1.92 1.33 -13.93
C ALA A 35 -1.35 1.96 -12.65
N ILE A 36 -0.12 2.48 -12.70
CA ILE A 36 0.51 3.16 -11.55
C ILE A 36 -0.25 4.44 -11.17
N LEU A 37 -0.66 5.23 -12.16
CA LEU A 37 -1.35 6.50 -11.95
C LEU A 37 -2.66 6.28 -11.17
N GLY A 38 -3.45 5.26 -11.51
CA GLY A 38 -4.67 4.93 -10.76
C GLY A 38 -4.39 4.67 -9.29
N PHE A 39 -3.32 3.93 -8.96
CA PHE A 39 -2.92 3.72 -7.56
C PHE A 39 -2.45 5.01 -6.89
N PHE A 40 -1.71 5.85 -7.60
CA PHE A 40 -1.16 7.07 -7.03
C PHE A 40 -2.25 8.11 -6.76
N ASP A 41 -3.20 8.26 -7.67
CA ASP A 41 -4.30 9.23 -7.49
C ASP A 41 -5.20 8.86 -6.30
N ASP A 42 -5.41 7.57 -6.04
CA ASP A 42 -6.28 7.10 -4.96
C ASP A 42 -5.57 7.01 -3.59
N GLU A 43 -4.35 6.48 -3.54
CA GLU A 43 -3.74 6.00 -2.30
C GLU A 43 -2.46 6.73 -1.90
N ALA A 44 -1.92 7.60 -2.77
CA ALA A 44 -0.62 8.20 -2.49
C ALA A 44 -0.71 9.40 -1.55
N TYR A 45 0.27 9.44 -0.65
CA TYR A 45 0.66 10.63 0.07
C TYR A 45 1.86 11.28 -0.61
N VAL A 46 1.76 12.56 -0.94
CA VAL A 46 2.84 13.32 -1.57
C VAL A 46 3.25 14.48 -0.68
N SER A 47 4.56 14.67 -0.54
CA SER A 47 5.17 15.83 0.07
C SER A 47 6.31 16.34 -0.81
N LYS A 48 6.95 17.44 -0.41
CA LYS A 48 8.09 18.02 -1.12
C LYS A 48 9.28 17.05 -1.30
N LYS A 49 9.42 16.05 -0.44
CA LYS A 49 10.61 15.18 -0.38
C LYS A 49 10.32 13.71 -0.57
N VAL A 50 9.05 13.31 -0.52
CA VAL A 50 8.67 11.90 -0.56
C VAL A 50 7.29 11.73 -1.17
N LEU A 51 7.13 10.64 -1.90
CA LEU A 51 5.88 10.08 -2.38
C LEU A 51 5.75 8.69 -1.77
N GLU A 52 4.64 8.43 -1.11
CA GLU A 52 4.38 7.17 -0.42
C GLU A 52 3.04 6.58 -0.86
N VAL A 53 2.99 5.27 -1.09
CA VAL A 53 1.74 4.53 -1.27
C VAL A 53 1.69 3.43 -0.21
N GLY A 54 0.58 3.36 0.53
CA GLY A 54 0.41 2.44 1.65
C GLY A 54 -0.76 1.48 1.43
N VAL A 55 -0.53 0.18 1.66
CA VAL A 55 -1.60 -0.83 1.62
C VAL A 55 -1.53 -1.69 2.87
N ALA A 56 -2.68 -1.87 3.54
CA ALA A 56 -2.81 -2.74 4.70
C ALA A 56 -3.15 -4.18 4.27
N VAL A 57 -2.39 -5.15 4.77
CA VAL A 57 -2.62 -6.57 4.52
C VAL A 57 -2.98 -7.25 5.83
N ARG A 58 -4.08 -8.01 5.83
CA ARG A 58 -4.52 -8.76 7.01
C ARG A 58 -3.48 -9.83 7.36
N VAL A 59 -3.19 -9.95 8.64
CA VAL A 59 -2.41 -11.04 9.22
C VAL A 59 -3.37 -12.15 9.61
N ASN A 60 -3.13 -13.35 9.09
CA ASN A 60 -3.92 -14.52 9.43
C ASN A 60 -3.52 -15.03 10.83
N ASP A 61 -4.48 -15.60 11.55
CA ASP A 61 -4.27 -16.28 12.84
C ASP A 61 -3.56 -15.44 13.91
N ALA A 62 -3.68 -14.12 13.84
CA ALA A 62 -3.07 -13.23 14.80
C ALA A 62 -3.71 -13.37 16.19
N PRO A 63 -2.91 -13.41 17.29
CA PRO A 63 -3.42 -13.54 18.65
C PRO A 63 -3.96 -12.20 19.18
N ILE A 64 -5.03 -11.67 18.56
CA ILE A 64 -5.58 -10.32 18.80
C ILE A 64 -5.89 -10.06 20.29
N THR A 65 -6.44 -11.06 20.97
CA THR A 65 -6.77 -10.97 22.40
C THR A 65 -5.52 -10.78 23.26
N HIS A 66 -4.42 -11.48 22.98
CA HIS A 66 -3.15 -11.31 23.66
C HIS A 66 -2.50 -9.96 23.32
N ILE A 67 -2.55 -9.55 22.06
CA ILE A 67 -2.05 -8.24 21.63
C ILE A 67 -2.75 -7.11 22.39
N HIS A 68 -4.08 -7.17 22.55
CA HIS A 68 -4.83 -6.20 23.32
C HIS A 68 -4.50 -6.21 24.82
N LYS A 69 -4.20 -7.37 25.42
CA LYS A 69 -3.77 -7.45 26.82
C LYS A 69 -2.46 -6.71 27.07
N ILE A 70 -1.50 -6.78 26.14
CA ILE A 70 -0.18 -6.16 26.30
C ILE A 70 -0.19 -4.68 25.93
N PHE A 71 -0.85 -4.32 24.82
CA PHE A 71 -0.77 -2.97 24.26
C PHE A 71 -2.01 -2.12 24.50
N GLY A 72 -3.04 -2.67 25.14
CA GLY A 72 -4.32 -2.00 25.39
C GLY A 72 -5.11 -1.75 24.11
N VAL A 73 -5.86 -0.64 24.08
CA VAL A 73 -6.72 -0.23 22.96
C VAL A 73 -5.94 0.56 21.88
N LYS A 74 -4.61 0.38 21.81
CA LYS A 74 -3.80 1.02 20.76
C LYS A 74 -4.24 0.54 19.39
N ARG A 75 -4.43 1.50 18.47
CA ARG A 75 -4.84 1.22 17.09
C ARG A 75 -3.68 0.92 16.14
N SER A 76 -2.46 1.37 16.48
CA SER A 76 -1.28 1.21 15.63
C SER A 76 -0.02 0.96 16.46
N ILE A 77 0.81 0.00 16.02
CA ILE A 77 2.05 -0.41 16.69
C ILE A 77 3.14 -0.64 15.65
N GLY A 78 4.34 -0.08 15.88
CA GLY A 78 5.49 -0.28 14.98
C GLY A 78 5.89 -1.77 14.88
N VAL A 79 6.29 -2.20 13.68
CA VAL A 79 6.56 -3.61 13.36
C VAL A 79 7.55 -4.26 14.33
N LYS A 80 8.71 -3.62 14.54
CA LYS A 80 9.76 -4.13 15.44
C LYS A 80 9.25 -4.34 16.86
N ARG A 81 8.41 -3.41 17.34
CA ARG A 81 7.87 -3.45 18.70
C ARG A 81 6.89 -4.60 18.86
N LEU A 82 6.02 -4.83 17.88
CA LEU A 82 5.05 -5.91 17.96
C LEU A 82 5.73 -7.27 17.87
N LEU A 83 6.67 -7.46 16.93
CA LEU A 83 7.42 -8.70 16.78
C LEU A 83 8.35 -9.02 17.96
N HIS A 84 8.74 -8.03 18.75
CA HIS A 84 9.50 -8.28 19.98
C HIS A 84 8.68 -9.08 21.00
N TYR A 85 7.37 -8.82 21.10
CA TYR A 85 6.47 -9.53 22.02
C TYR A 85 5.81 -10.76 21.38
N PHE A 86 5.64 -10.74 20.07
CA PHE A 86 4.97 -11.78 19.28
C PHE A 86 5.84 -12.19 18.09
N PRO A 87 7.01 -12.83 18.31
CA PRO A 87 7.96 -13.19 17.26
C PRO A 87 7.40 -14.25 16.29
N GLU A 88 6.39 -15.00 16.70
CA GLU A 88 5.69 -16.01 15.89
C GLU A 88 4.81 -15.41 14.79
N ILE A 89 4.51 -14.11 14.86
CA ILE A 89 3.69 -13.45 13.84
C ILE A 89 4.48 -13.33 12.54
N ASN A 90 4.01 -14.08 11.53
CA ASN A 90 4.52 -13.95 10.17
C ASN A 90 3.98 -12.66 9.53
N ILE A 91 4.87 -11.83 8.97
CA ILE A 91 4.47 -10.63 8.24
C ILE A 91 4.06 -11.03 6.82
N PRO A 92 2.76 -10.97 6.46
CA PRO A 92 2.35 -11.27 5.09
C PRO A 92 2.92 -10.21 4.15
N LYS A 93 3.44 -10.62 2.99
CA LYS A 93 3.81 -9.69 1.92
C LYS A 93 2.57 -9.12 1.26
N SER A 94 2.65 -7.87 0.80
CA SER A 94 1.59 -7.23 0.02
C SER A 94 1.82 -7.48 -1.46
N ASN A 95 0.88 -8.19 -2.09
CA ASN A 95 0.90 -8.54 -3.51
C ASN A 95 0.86 -7.29 -4.40
N ILE A 96 -0.12 -6.40 -4.18
CA ILE A 96 -0.18 -5.10 -4.86
C ILE A 96 1.12 -4.31 -4.71
N ILE A 97 1.71 -4.27 -3.51
CA ILE A 97 2.94 -3.50 -3.29
C ILE A 97 4.12 -4.15 -4.02
N SER A 98 4.20 -5.48 -4.05
CA SER A 98 5.20 -6.18 -4.85
C SER A 98 5.03 -5.92 -6.35
N ASP A 99 3.80 -5.99 -6.85
CA ASP A 99 3.48 -5.76 -8.25
C ASP A 99 3.77 -4.30 -8.66
N LEU A 100 3.36 -3.34 -7.82
CA LEU A 100 3.64 -1.92 -8.03
C LEU A 100 5.15 -1.63 -7.98
N SER A 101 5.89 -2.32 -7.11
CA SER A 101 7.34 -2.26 -7.04
C SER A 101 8.00 -2.74 -8.34
N ASP A 102 7.49 -3.83 -8.94
CA ASP A 102 7.95 -4.32 -10.25
C ASP A 102 7.66 -3.32 -11.37
N LEU A 103 6.44 -2.77 -11.43
CA LEU A 103 6.08 -1.77 -12.43
C LEU A 103 6.95 -0.51 -12.33
N LEU A 104 7.22 -0.02 -11.11
CA LEU A 104 8.10 1.13 -10.89
C LEU A 104 9.56 0.86 -11.29
N ARG A 105 10.08 -0.34 -11.02
CA ARG A 105 11.43 -0.76 -11.48
C ARG A 105 11.53 -0.69 -13.00
N ARG A 106 10.50 -1.14 -13.72
CA ARG A 106 10.44 -1.12 -15.19
C ARG A 106 10.44 0.30 -15.76
N LEU A 107 9.97 1.29 -15.00
CA LEU A 107 10.05 2.71 -15.36
C LEU A 107 11.36 3.39 -14.91
N GLY A 108 12.28 2.64 -14.30
CA GLY A 108 13.55 3.14 -13.78
C GLY A 108 13.43 3.97 -12.50
N ILE A 109 12.31 3.86 -11.77
CA ILE A 109 12.06 4.63 -10.55
C ILE A 109 12.57 3.85 -9.34
N LYS A 110 13.60 4.38 -8.67
CA LYS A 110 14.10 3.79 -7.42
C LYS A 110 13.14 4.11 -6.27
N HIS A 111 12.93 3.11 -5.43
CA HIS A 111 12.01 3.19 -4.31
C HIS A 111 12.40 2.17 -3.23
N LYS A 112 11.86 2.36 -2.04
CA LYS A 112 11.96 1.42 -0.91
C LYS A 112 10.61 0.77 -0.66
N VAL A 113 10.63 -0.54 -0.40
CA VAL A 113 9.46 -1.29 0.07
C VAL A 113 9.71 -1.71 1.51
N SER A 114 8.77 -1.45 2.42
CA SER A 114 8.90 -1.94 3.80
C SER A 114 7.57 -2.02 4.54
N PRO A 115 7.41 -2.96 5.48
CA PRO A 115 6.32 -2.93 6.43
C PRO A 115 6.61 -1.86 7.48
N THR A 116 5.60 -1.06 7.83
CA THR A 116 5.80 0.14 8.68
C THR A 116 5.22 -0.02 10.06
N HIS A 117 3.94 -0.40 10.15
CA HIS A 117 3.24 -0.60 11.40
C HIS A 117 2.13 -1.66 11.23
N PHE A 118 1.74 -2.26 12.34
CA PHE A 118 0.54 -3.06 12.44
C PHE A 118 -0.63 -2.17 12.86
N ASN A 119 -1.78 -2.31 12.19
CA ASN A 119 -3.06 -1.77 12.62
C ASN A 119 -3.86 -2.85 13.34
N ILE A 120 -4.38 -2.50 14.51
CA ILE A 120 -5.14 -3.39 15.37
C ILE A 120 -6.58 -2.89 15.41
N ASN A 121 -7.49 -3.76 14.98
CA ASN A 121 -8.93 -3.59 15.14
C ASN A 121 -9.46 -4.69 16.07
N LYS A 122 -10.70 -4.52 16.56
CA LYS A 122 -11.33 -5.39 17.58
C LYS A 122 -11.22 -6.90 17.30
N GLY A 123 -11.16 -7.32 16.04
CA GLY A 123 -11.03 -8.73 15.67
C GLY A 123 -10.03 -9.00 14.55
N SER A 124 -9.12 -8.07 14.25
CA SER A 124 -8.18 -8.25 13.14
C SER A 124 -6.89 -7.47 13.35
N LEU A 125 -5.80 -8.09 12.90
CA LEU A 125 -4.50 -7.46 12.76
C LEU A 125 -4.23 -7.29 11.27
N SER A 126 -3.70 -6.14 10.89
CA SER A 126 -3.16 -5.92 9.55
C SER A 126 -1.81 -5.25 9.65
N VAL A 127 -0.95 -5.45 8.65
CA VAL A 127 0.33 -4.76 8.51
C VAL A 127 0.27 -3.81 7.32
N THR A 128 0.63 -2.54 7.54
CA THR A 128 0.75 -1.56 6.46
C THR A 128 2.11 -1.71 5.79
N TRP A 129 2.10 -2.13 4.53
CA TRP A 129 3.24 -2.05 3.63
C TRP A 129 3.26 -0.71 2.92
N LYS A 130 4.45 -0.13 2.75
CA LYS A 130 4.63 1.09 1.97
C LYS A 130 5.63 0.91 0.85
N ILE A 131 5.33 1.52 -0.30
CA ILE A 131 6.32 1.98 -1.27
C ILE A 131 6.66 3.42 -0.95
N ILE A 132 7.95 3.72 -0.91
CA ILE A 132 8.48 5.05 -0.61
C ILE A 132 9.43 5.45 -1.73
N ILE A 133 9.04 6.45 -2.51
CA ILE A 133 9.88 7.10 -3.53
C ILE A 133 10.44 8.38 -2.93
N TYR A 134 11.76 8.50 -2.92
CA TYR A 134 12.48 9.63 -2.34
C TYR A 134 13.63 10.08 -3.22
N GLY A 135 14.12 11.29 -2.96
CA GLY A 135 15.21 11.91 -3.71
C GLY A 135 14.70 12.62 -4.98
N GLU A 136 15.28 13.79 -5.24
CA GLU A 136 14.82 14.70 -6.30
C GLU A 136 14.78 14.03 -7.67
N ILE A 137 15.81 13.24 -8.02
CA ILE A 137 15.89 12.54 -9.30
C ILE A 137 14.69 11.61 -9.51
N ASN A 138 14.29 10.85 -8.48
CA ASN A 138 13.17 9.92 -8.61
C ASN A 138 11.82 10.65 -8.64
N LEU A 139 11.65 11.70 -7.84
CA LEU A 139 10.43 12.50 -7.83
C LEU A 139 10.25 13.27 -9.14
N ARG A 140 11.34 13.82 -9.70
CA ARG A 140 11.34 14.42 -11.04
C ARG A 140 10.97 13.38 -12.09
N ARG A 141 11.51 12.17 -12.01
CA ARG A 141 11.18 11.08 -12.93
C ARG A 141 9.69 10.71 -12.89
N VAL A 142 9.09 10.65 -11.70
CA VAL A 142 7.64 10.44 -11.52
C VAL A 142 6.84 11.55 -12.22
N ALA A 143 7.26 12.81 -12.07
CA ALA A 143 6.61 13.96 -12.69
C ALA A 143 6.75 13.97 -14.22
N GLU A 144 7.96 13.73 -14.75
CA GLU A 144 8.23 13.61 -16.20
C GLU A 144 7.40 12.50 -16.85
N LEU A 145 7.22 11.39 -16.13
CA LEU A 145 6.38 10.29 -16.57
C LEU A 145 4.88 10.58 -16.38
N GLY A 146 4.48 11.72 -15.83
CA GLY A 146 3.08 12.06 -15.61
C GLY A 146 2.35 11.03 -14.75
N LEU A 147 3.05 10.47 -13.75
CA LEU A 147 2.47 9.52 -12.79
C LEU A 147 1.72 10.23 -11.65
N PHE A 148 1.54 11.54 -11.77
CA PHE A 148 0.71 12.36 -10.90
C PHE A 148 -0.04 13.37 -11.75
N SER A 149 -1.34 13.49 -11.52
CA SER A 149 -2.13 14.56 -12.11
C SER A 149 -1.96 15.86 -11.29
N PRO A 150 -1.57 16.99 -11.90
CA PRO A 150 -1.62 18.31 -11.25
C PRO A 150 -3.04 18.70 -10.80
N LEU A 151 -4.07 17.99 -11.29
CA LEU A 151 -5.48 18.27 -11.04
C LEU A 151 -6.04 17.59 -9.79
N SER A 152 -5.24 16.79 -9.05
CA SER A 152 -5.62 16.43 -7.68
C SER A 152 -5.46 17.68 -6.79
N SER A 153 -6.54 18.45 -6.70
CA SER A 153 -6.64 19.80 -6.12
C SER A 153 -6.35 19.90 -4.61
N LYS A 154 -5.61 18.94 -4.03
CA LYS A 154 -5.11 18.97 -2.64
C LYS A 154 -3.65 19.44 -2.53
N LEU A 155 -2.95 19.68 -3.64
CA LEU A 155 -1.56 20.19 -3.64
C LEU A 155 -1.43 21.50 -4.42
N ARG A 156 -2.25 22.51 -4.09
CA ARG A 156 -1.83 23.90 -4.32
C ARG A 156 -0.75 24.21 -3.30
N ASN A 157 0.52 24.04 -3.67
CA ASN A 157 1.70 24.78 -3.18
C ASN A 157 3.00 24.07 -3.61
N PHE A 158 3.23 23.99 -4.92
CA PHE A 158 4.60 23.92 -5.45
C PHE A 158 4.99 25.35 -5.86
N PRO A 159 5.94 26.00 -5.18
CA PRO A 159 6.47 27.26 -5.68
C PRO A 159 7.34 26.97 -6.90
N HIS A 160 7.04 27.64 -8.01
CA HIS A 160 7.95 27.74 -9.13
C HIS A 160 9.08 28.70 -8.73
N THR A 161 10.30 28.17 -8.59
CA THR A 161 11.55 28.92 -8.70
C THR A 161 12.62 27.96 -9.18
#